data_AF-I4GUR9-F1
#
_entry.id   AF-I4GUR9-F1
#
_cell.length_a   1.000
_cell.length_b   1.000
_cell.length_c   1.000
_cell.angle_alpha   90.00
_cell.angle_beta   90.00
_cell.angle_gamma   90.00
#
_symmetry.space_group_name_H-M   'P 1'
#
loop_
_entity.id
_entity.type
_entity.pdbx_description
1 polymer ?
#
loop_
_entity_poly.entity_id
_entity_poly.type
_entity_poly.pdbx_seq_one_letter_code
_entity_poly.pdbx_strand_id
1 'polypeptide(L)'
;MYLRQYKPLSPWQIVVIYPSREIEREHPQQFEDLLSLDRIKRIYLDELANDETPSLAIALIKLVTESESQAVNSAKILIKQAQREVSDRLMQRNVIDLIETIIIYKLPQKSREEIEAMLELQDLKQTRFYQEAFGDGIEQGIEQGINLQKLKTISLLQDLGLTPQQISERLDLTLETVLNYLTQQQQ
;
A
#
# COMPACT_ATOMS: atom_id res chain seq x y z
N MET A 1 -4.63 19.04 3.26
CA MET A 1 -3.55 19.64 2.44
C MET A 1 -3.65 21.16 2.50
N TYR A 2 -2.60 21.87 2.90
CA TYR A 2 -2.58 23.34 2.94
C TYR A 2 -1.87 23.91 1.71
N LEU A 3 -2.61 24.28 0.66
CA LEU A 3 -2.07 24.81 -0.60
C LEU A 3 -1.16 26.03 -0.42
N ARG A 4 -1.43 26.85 0.62
CA ARG A 4 -0.64 28.04 0.97
C ARG A 4 0.79 27.71 1.41
N GLN A 5 1.01 26.53 1.99
CA GLN A 5 2.32 26.10 2.48
C GLN A 5 3.16 25.45 1.37
N TYR A 6 2.54 24.56 0.58
CA TYR A 6 3.25 23.79 -0.44
C TYR A 6 3.43 24.52 -1.79
N LYS A 7 2.66 25.60 -2.04
CA LYS A 7 2.74 26.44 -3.24
C LYS A 7 2.94 25.63 -4.53
N PRO A 8 2.05 24.68 -4.85
CA PRO A 8 2.19 23.87 -6.05
C PRO A 8 2.17 24.73 -7.30
N LEU A 9 2.93 24.31 -8.32
CA LEU A 9 2.93 24.97 -9.63
C LEU A 9 1.52 24.92 -10.24
N SER A 10 1.08 26.05 -10.79
CA SER A 10 -0.25 26.18 -11.41
C SER A 10 -0.17 25.83 -12.91
N PRO A 11 -1.15 25.08 -13.46
CA PRO A 11 -2.38 24.62 -12.81
C PRO A 11 -2.13 23.41 -11.88
N TRP A 12 -2.66 23.50 -10.65
CA TRP A 12 -2.65 22.38 -9.71
C TRP A 12 -3.92 21.53 -9.88
N GLN A 13 -3.78 20.24 -9.54
CA GLN A 13 -4.87 19.27 -9.45
C GLN A 13 -4.77 18.53 -8.11
N ILE A 14 -5.91 18.14 -7.56
CA ILE A 14 -6.05 17.32 -6.37
C ILE A 14 -6.58 15.96 -6.82
N VAL A 15 -5.89 14.89 -6.43
CA VAL A 15 -6.35 13.52 -6.64
C VAL A 15 -6.65 12.92 -5.28
N VAL A 16 -7.86 12.40 -5.11
CA VAL A 16 -8.29 11.67 -3.92
C VAL A 16 -8.52 10.22 -4.31
N ILE A 17 -7.89 9.30 -3.58
CA ILE A 17 -7.94 7.86 -3.86
C ILE A 17 -8.74 7.18 -2.75
N TYR A 18 -9.79 6.47 -3.13
CA TYR A 18 -10.65 5.69 -2.22
C TYR A 18 -10.60 4.21 -2.60
N PRO A 19 -10.57 3.27 -1.64
CA PRO A 19 -10.70 1.85 -1.98
C PRO A 19 -12.03 1.51 -2.67
N SER A 20 -13.15 2.07 -2.21
CA SER A 20 -14.47 1.97 -2.87
C SER A 20 -15.32 3.22 -2.62
N ARG A 21 -16.41 3.38 -3.38
CA ARG A 21 -17.36 4.50 -3.20
C ARG A 21 -18.09 4.45 -1.86
N GLU A 22 -18.34 3.25 -1.34
CA GLU A 22 -19.08 3.02 -0.08
C GLU A 22 -18.38 3.60 1.15
N ILE A 23 -17.04 3.71 1.09
CA ILE A 23 -16.21 4.24 2.17
C ILE A 23 -15.75 5.69 1.91
N GLU A 24 -16.22 6.30 0.81
CA GLU A 24 -16.09 7.74 0.61
C GLU A 24 -16.77 8.43 1.79
N ARG A 25 -16.00 9.20 2.57
CA ARG A 25 -16.54 9.89 3.75
C ARG A 25 -17.65 10.83 3.29
N GLU A 26 -18.80 10.81 3.97
CA GLU A 26 -19.84 11.81 3.73
C GLU A 26 -19.27 13.21 3.89
N HIS A 27 -19.45 14.03 2.86
CA HIS A 27 -18.95 15.39 2.84
C HIS A 27 -20.04 16.31 3.36
N PRO A 28 -19.74 17.17 4.36
CA PRO A 28 -20.66 18.23 4.72
C PRO A 28 -21.00 19.05 3.46
N GLN A 29 -22.28 19.37 3.25
CA GLN A 29 -22.79 20.08 2.06
C GLN A 29 -21.93 21.30 1.67
N GLN A 30 -21.31 21.96 2.65
CA GLN A 30 -20.40 23.10 2.45
C GLN A 30 -19.16 22.84 1.57
N PHE A 31 -18.86 21.57 1.24
CA PHE A 31 -17.72 21.22 0.39
C PHE A 31 -18.11 20.65 -0.97
N GLU A 32 -19.40 20.48 -1.28
CA GLU A 32 -19.81 19.91 -2.58
C GLU A 32 -19.32 20.76 -3.77
N ASP A 33 -19.44 22.08 -3.68
CA ASP A 33 -18.97 23.00 -4.72
C ASP A 33 -17.45 22.89 -4.93
N LEU A 34 -16.68 22.68 -3.87
CA LEU A 34 -15.23 22.50 -3.96
C LEU A 34 -14.89 21.17 -4.63
N LEU A 35 -15.59 20.09 -4.25
CA LEU A 35 -15.34 18.73 -4.71
C LEU A 35 -15.86 18.44 -6.14
N SER A 36 -16.74 19.30 -6.65
CA SER A 36 -17.22 19.28 -8.03
C SER A 36 -16.32 20.04 -9.01
N LEU A 37 -15.29 20.76 -8.52
CA LEU A 37 -14.33 21.43 -9.40
C LEU A 37 -13.57 20.41 -10.27
N ASP A 38 -13.36 20.74 -11.54
CA ASP A 38 -12.59 19.92 -12.50
C ASP A 38 -11.16 19.59 -12.06
N ARG A 39 -10.61 20.43 -11.16
CA ARG A 39 -9.28 20.25 -10.57
C ARG A 39 -9.24 19.16 -9.50
N ILE A 40 -10.38 18.67 -9.04
CA ILE A 40 -10.49 17.58 -8.08
C ILE A 40 -10.92 16.32 -8.82
N LYS A 41 -10.07 15.29 -8.76
CA LYS A 41 -10.34 13.97 -9.33
C LYS A 41 -10.45 12.96 -8.21
N ARG A 42 -11.56 12.23 -8.19
CA ARG A 42 -11.78 11.09 -7.30
C ARG A 42 -11.50 9.82 -8.09
N ILE A 43 -10.67 8.96 -7.53
CA ILE A 43 -10.33 7.65 -8.11
C ILE A 43 -10.77 6.60 -7.09
N TYR A 44 -11.66 5.71 -7.51
CA TYR A 44 -12.07 4.56 -6.72
C TYR A 44 -11.31 3.34 -7.24
N LEU A 45 -10.63 2.62 -6.35
CA LEU A 45 -9.71 1.55 -6.73
C LEU A 45 -10.44 0.31 -7.25
N ASP A 46 -11.65 0.08 -6.79
CA ASP A 46 -12.57 -0.97 -7.25
C ASP A 46 -13.24 -0.64 -8.61
N GLU A 47 -13.24 0.63 -9.02
CA GLU A 47 -13.82 1.12 -10.29
C GLU A 47 -12.77 1.32 -11.40
N LEU A 48 -11.50 0.96 -11.17
CA LEU A 48 -10.44 1.12 -12.17
C LEU A 48 -10.77 0.33 -13.44
N ALA A 49 -10.74 1.02 -14.59
CA ALA A 49 -11.08 0.45 -15.89
C ALA A 49 -10.40 -0.90 -16.12
N ASN A 50 -11.18 -1.91 -16.52
CA ASN A 50 -10.68 -3.20 -16.95
C ASN A 50 -10.22 -3.11 -18.40
N ASP A 51 -9.16 -2.32 -18.62
CA ASP A 51 -8.44 -2.31 -19.88
C ASP A 51 -7.90 -3.73 -20.15
N GLU A 52 -7.95 -4.17 -21.41
CA GLU A 52 -7.38 -5.47 -21.81
C GLU A 52 -5.88 -5.56 -21.50
N THR A 53 -5.19 -4.40 -21.45
CA THR A 53 -3.77 -4.27 -21.10
C THR A 53 -3.56 -3.07 -20.16
N PRO A 54 -3.76 -3.23 -18.84
CA PRO A 54 -3.50 -2.16 -17.89
C PRO A 54 -2.01 -1.83 -17.80
N SER A 55 -1.69 -0.57 -17.53
CA SER A 55 -0.32 -0.20 -17.19
C SER A 55 0.15 -0.93 -15.93
N LEU A 56 1.46 -1.16 -15.81
CA LEU A 56 2.05 -1.83 -14.65
C LEU A 56 1.61 -1.21 -13.32
N ALA A 57 1.52 0.12 -13.24
CA ALA A 57 1.08 0.84 -12.05
C ALA A 57 -0.39 0.56 -11.70
N ILE A 58 -1.28 0.56 -12.70
CA ILE A 58 -2.71 0.26 -12.50
C ILE A 58 -2.88 -1.21 -12.09
N ALA A 59 -2.17 -2.12 -12.74
CA ALA A 59 -2.21 -3.54 -12.43
C ALA A 59 -1.71 -3.83 -11.01
N LEU A 60 -0.66 -3.14 -10.53
CA LEU A 60 -0.20 -3.23 -9.14
C LEU A 60 -1.27 -2.79 -8.13
N ILE A 61 -1.99 -1.71 -8.43
CA ILE A 61 -3.07 -1.21 -7.56
C ILE A 61 -4.22 -2.22 -7.52
N LYS A 62 -4.59 -2.80 -8.66
CA LYS A 62 -5.61 -3.86 -8.73
C LYS A 62 -5.21 -5.08 -7.92
N LEU A 63 -3.94 -5.47 -7.94
CA LEU A 63 -3.46 -6.61 -7.14
C LEU A 63 -3.75 -6.43 -5.64
N VAL A 64 -3.73 -5.20 -5.12
CA VAL A 64 -4.05 -4.92 -3.72
C VAL A 64 -5.54 -5.17 -3.40
N THR A 65 -6.43 -4.82 -4.33
CA THR A 65 -7.88 -4.90 -4.14
C THR A 65 -8.51 -6.23 -4.58
N GLU A 66 -7.83 -7.01 -5.41
CA GLU A 66 -8.30 -8.31 -5.90
C GLU A 66 -8.50 -9.37 -4.80
N SER A 67 -9.34 -10.36 -5.06
CA SER A 67 -9.54 -11.48 -4.13
C SER A 67 -8.32 -12.39 -4.04
N GLU A 68 -8.18 -13.13 -2.92
CA GLU A 68 -7.08 -14.09 -2.71
C GLU A 68 -6.96 -15.13 -3.83
N SER A 69 -8.09 -15.59 -4.37
CA SER A 69 -8.15 -16.60 -5.43
C SER A 69 -7.64 -16.10 -6.78
N GLN A 70 -7.70 -14.79 -7.03
CA GLN A 70 -7.26 -14.16 -8.28
C GLN A 70 -5.83 -13.63 -8.19
N ALA A 71 -5.44 -13.14 -7.01
CA ALA A 71 -4.20 -12.41 -6.81
C ALA A 71 -2.95 -13.16 -7.26
N VAL A 72 -2.90 -14.48 -7.05
CA VAL A 72 -1.74 -15.31 -7.46
C VAL A 72 -1.54 -15.27 -8.97
N ASN A 73 -2.61 -15.41 -9.74
CA ASN A 73 -2.53 -15.39 -11.20
C ASN A 73 -2.17 -13.98 -11.71
N SER A 74 -2.78 -12.95 -11.14
CA SER A 74 -2.47 -11.56 -11.46
C SER A 74 -1.02 -11.21 -11.15
N ALA A 75 -0.48 -11.67 -10.01
CA ALA A 75 0.92 -11.49 -9.64
C ALA A 75 1.87 -12.14 -10.65
N LYS A 76 1.58 -13.36 -11.13
CA LYS A 76 2.38 -14.00 -12.19
C LYS A 76 2.42 -13.17 -13.47
N ILE A 77 1.27 -12.64 -13.89
CA ILE A 77 1.16 -11.80 -15.09
C ILE A 77 1.96 -10.51 -14.89
N LEU A 78 1.80 -9.86 -13.74
CA LEU A 78 2.51 -8.64 -13.33
C LEU A 78 4.03 -8.81 -13.28
N ILE A 79 4.53 -9.93 -12.75
CA ILE A 79 5.96 -10.25 -12.74
C ILE A 79 6.49 -10.34 -14.17
N LYS A 80 5.79 -11.07 -15.04
CA LYS A 80 6.16 -11.20 -16.46
C LYS A 80 6.09 -9.86 -17.19
N GLN A 81 5.13 -9.01 -16.83
CA GLN A 81 4.99 -7.66 -17.38
C GLN A 81 6.14 -6.75 -16.94
N ALA A 82 6.46 -6.71 -15.63
CA ALA A 82 7.58 -5.96 -15.08
C ALA A 82 8.92 -6.39 -15.71
N GLN A 83 9.09 -7.69 -15.96
CA GLN A 83 10.27 -8.22 -16.64
C GLN A 83 10.44 -7.73 -18.08
N ARG A 84 9.32 -7.45 -18.79
CA ARG A 84 9.32 -6.97 -20.17
C ARG A 84 9.39 -5.45 -20.27
N GLU A 85 8.64 -4.74 -19.44
CA GLU A 85 8.43 -3.29 -19.56
C GLU A 85 9.48 -2.47 -18.81
N VAL A 86 10.07 -3.00 -17.73
CA VAL A 86 11.03 -2.26 -16.91
C VAL A 86 12.46 -2.65 -17.32
N SER A 87 13.14 -1.75 -18.02
CA SER A 87 14.52 -1.97 -18.50
C SER A 87 15.57 -1.82 -17.40
N ASP A 88 15.33 -0.96 -16.41
CA ASP A 88 16.23 -0.78 -15.28
C ASP A 88 16.10 -1.95 -14.30
N ARG A 89 17.20 -2.67 -14.06
CA ARG A 89 17.20 -3.87 -13.22
C ARG A 89 16.87 -3.60 -11.75
N LEU A 90 17.23 -2.44 -11.21
CA LEU A 90 16.91 -2.09 -9.83
C LEU A 90 15.42 -1.79 -9.69
N MET A 91 14.86 -1.02 -10.61
CA MET A 91 13.42 -0.74 -10.63
C MET A 91 12.60 -2.01 -10.87
N GLN A 92 13.05 -2.88 -11.77
CA GLN A 92 12.40 -4.17 -12.02
C GLN A 92 12.37 -5.03 -10.76
N ARG A 93 13.49 -5.12 -10.04
CA ARG A 93 13.57 -5.83 -8.75
C ARG A 93 12.63 -5.21 -7.72
N ASN A 94 12.63 -3.89 -7.57
CA ASN A 94 11.74 -3.20 -6.62
C ASN A 94 10.25 -3.46 -6.91
N VAL A 95 9.87 -3.55 -8.18
CA VAL A 95 8.49 -3.90 -8.58
C VAL A 95 8.16 -5.34 -8.20
N ILE A 96 9.06 -6.28 -8.48
CA ILE A 96 8.87 -7.70 -8.13
C ILE A 96 8.77 -7.86 -6.61
N ASP A 97 9.66 -7.22 -5.85
CA ASP A 97 9.65 -7.21 -4.38
C ASP A 97 8.31 -6.66 -3.83
N LEU A 98 7.74 -5.63 -4.47
CA LEU A 98 6.44 -5.08 -4.12
C LEU A 98 5.30 -6.07 -4.39
N ILE A 99 5.31 -6.76 -5.54
CA ILE A 99 4.30 -7.78 -5.90
C ILE A 99 4.31 -8.90 -4.87
N GLU A 100 5.49 -9.41 -4.51
CA GLU A 100 5.64 -10.44 -3.49
C GLU A 100 5.10 -10.00 -2.14
N THR A 101 5.45 -8.78 -1.72
CA THR A 101 5.00 -8.20 -0.47
C THR A 101 3.46 -8.18 -0.42
N ILE A 102 2.81 -7.71 -1.50
CA ILE A 102 1.35 -7.70 -1.60
C ILE A 102 0.75 -9.11 -1.46
N ILE A 103 1.35 -10.12 -2.12
CA ILE A 103 0.87 -11.51 -2.06
C ILE A 103 1.03 -12.11 -0.66
N ILE A 104 2.14 -11.85 0.03
CA ILE A 104 2.35 -12.30 1.42
C ILE A 104 1.26 -11.75 2.33
N TYR A 105 0.96 -10.46 2.22
CA TYR A 105 -0.10 -9.85 3.02
C TYR A 105 -1.49 -10.39 2.70
N LYS A 106 -1.73 -10.72 1.43
CA LYS A 106 -3.02 -11.23 0.98
C LYS A 106 -3.20 -12.72 1.29
N LEU A 107 -2.12 -13.48 1.49
CA LEU A 107 -2.15 -14.92 1.80
C LEU A 107 -1.42 -15.23 3.12
N PRO A 108 -1.88 -14.70 4.28
CA PRO A 108 -1.16 -14.79 5.54
C PRO A 108 -1.01 -16.23 6.07
N GLN A 109 -1.85 -17.15 5.59
CA GLN A 109 -1.83 -18.57 5.96
C GLN A 109 -0.87 -19.40 5.10
N LYS A 110 -0.27 -18.82 4.05
CA LYS A 110 0.67 -19.51 3.17
C LYS A 110 2.09 -19.30 3.66
N SER A 111 2.85 -20.40 3.71
CA SER A 111 4.28 -20.32 3.92
C SER A 111 4.94 -19.61 2.74
N ARG A 112 6.13 -19.09 2.99
CA ARG A 112 6.94 -18.44 1.96
C ARG A 112 7.24 -19.38 0.80
N GLU A 113 7.65 -20.61 1.11
CA GLU A 113 7.98 -21.63 0.12
C GLU A 113 6.75 -21.98 -0.74
N GLU A 114 5.57 -21.96 -0.14
CA GLU A 114 4.32 -22.10 -0.88
C GLU A 114 4.09 -20.91 -1.82
N ILE A 115 4.30 -19.68 -1.36
CA ILE A 115 4.17 -18.47 -2.20
C ILE A 115 5.19 -18.46 -3.34
N GLU A 116 6.44 -18.86 -3.08
CA GLU A 116 7.50 -19.02 -4.08
C GLU A 116 7.10 -19.98 -5.19
N ALA A 117 6.68 -21.17 -4.79
CA ALA A 117 6.22 -22.21 -5.70
C ALA A 117 5.00 -21.74 -6.48
N MET A 118 4.08 -21.04 -5.81
CA MET A 118 2.88 -20.50 -6.44
C MET A 118 3.21 -19.40 -7.44
N LEU A 119 4.21 -18.55 -7.23
CA LEU A 119 4.58 -17.45 -8.14
C LEU A 119 5.59 -17.86 -9.22
N GLU A 120 6.11 -19.10 -9.19
CA GLU A 120 7.15 -19.60 -10.10
C GLU A 120 8.43 -18.75 -10.06
N LEU A 121 8.73 -18.16 -8.89
CA LEU A 121 9.93 -17.35 -8.67
C LEU A 121 11.08 -18.22 -8.14
N GLN A 122 12.30 -17.95 -8.58
CA GLN A 122 13.50 -18.59 -8.04
C GLN A 122 14.16 -17.63 -7.02
N ASP A 123 14.22 -18.08 -5.76
CA ASP A 123 15.03 -17.54 -4.66
C ASP A 123 14.60 -16.15 -4.11
N LEU A 124 13.52 -16.10 -3.33
CA LEU A 124 13.06 -14.86 -2.69
C LEU A 124 13.94 -14.42 -1.53
N LYS A 125 14.87 -15.24 -1.06
CA LYS A 125 15.73 -14.94 0.10
C LYS A 125 16.55 -13.65 -0.05
N GLN A 126 16.65 -13.09 -1.25
CA GLN A 126 17.46 -11.90 -1.51
C GLN A 126 16.70 -10.57 -1.52
N THR A 127 15.37 -10.50 -1.36
CA THR A 127 14.72 -9.17 -1.37
C THR A 127 15.07 -8.39 -0.10
N ARG A 128 15.24 -7.07 -0.24
CA ARG A 128 15.70 -6.19 0.84
C ARG A 128 14.74 -6.20 2.04
N PHE A 129 13.44 -6.31 1.76
CA PHE A 129 12.40 -6.47 2.78
C PHE A 129 12.65 -7.72 3.65
N TYR A 130 13.12 -8.82 3.08
CA TYR A 130 13.38 -10.04 3.85
C TYR A 130 14.58 -9.92 4.79
N GLN A 131 15.65 -9.26 4.37
CA GLN A 131 16.82 -9.05 5.24
C GLN A 131 16.48 -8.11 6.40
N GLU A 132 15.67 -7.08 6.14
CA GLU A 132 15.29 -6.09 7.14
C GLU A 132 14.18 -6.58 8.10
N ALA A 133 13.25 -7.43 7.64
CA ALA A 133 12.11 -7.88 8.45
C ALA A 133 12.28 -9.25 9.11
N PHE A 134 13.30 -10.05 8.75
CA PHE A 134 13.42 -11.45 9.22
C PHE A 134 14.84 -11.86 9.67
N GLY A 135 15.76 -10.89 9.84
CA GLY A 135 17.18 -11.13 10.12
C GLY A 135 17.51 -11.76 11.49
N ASP A 136 16.62 -11.68 12.48
CA ASP A 136 16.83 -12.24 13.82
C ASP A 136 15.64 -13.12 14.22
N GLY A 137 15.85 -14.45 14.24
CA GLY A 137 14.91 -15.47 14.76
C GLY A 137 13.51 -15.44 14.15
N ILE A 138 13.18 -16.41 13.29
CA ILE A 138 11.95 -16.47 12.46
C ILE A 138 10.66 -15.97 13.16
N GLU A 139 10.44 -16.30 14.44
CA GLU A 139 9.26 -15.88 15.18
C GLU A 139 9.37 -14.44 15.74
N GLN A 140 10.53 -14.07 16.30
CA GLN A 140 10.79 -12.74 16.85
C GLN A 140 10.99 -11.68 15.76
N GLY A 141 11.64 -12.02 14.65
CA GLY A 141 11.82 -11.14 13.50
C GLY A 141 10.51 -10.82 12.81
N ILE A 142 9.60 -11.80 12.65
CA ILE A 142 8.26 -11.56 12.11
C ILE A 142 7.47 -10.62 13.03
N GLU A 143 7.44 -10.89 14.32
CA GLU A 143 6.69 -10.09 15.27
C GLU A 143 7.27 -8.67 15.41
N GLN A 144 8.60 -8.55 15.42
CA GLN A 144 9.31 -7.26 15.42
C GLN A 144 9.14 -6.51 14.10
N GLY A 145 9.15 -7.19 12.96
CA GLY A 145 8.92 -6.64 11.63
C GLY A 145 7.48 -6.14 11.46
N ILE A 146 6.50 -6.93 11.92
CA ILE A 146 5.09 -6.54 11.97
C ILE A 146 4.91 -5.32 12.89
N ASN A 147 5.52 -5.32 14.08
CA ASN A 147 5.43 -4.17 14.98
C ASN A 147 6.14 -2.93 14.42
N LEU A 148 7.35 -3.06 13.85
CA LEU A 148 8.04 -1.94 13.19
C LEU A 148 7.20 -1.37 12.05
N GLN A 149 6.52 -2.24 11.29
CA GLN A 149 5.67 -1.82 10.19
C GLN A 149 4.38 -1.14 10.67
N LYS A 150 3.71 -1.69 11.68
CA LYS A 150 2.58 -1.02 12.34
C LYS A 150 2.99 0.37 12.82
N LEU A 151 4.14 0.48 13.50
CA LEU A 151 4.66 1.77 13.97
C LEU A 151 4.93 2.75 12.80
N LYS A 152 5.58 2.32 11.72
CA LYS A 152 5.80 3.18 10.53
C LYS A 152 4.48 3.59 9.84
N THR A 153 3.43 2.78 9.98
CA THR A 153 2.09 3.06 9.43
C THR A 153 1.32 4.07 10.28
N ILE A 154 1.67 4.25 11.56
CA ILE A 154 1.03 5.26 12.44
C ILE A 154 1.15 6.65 11.83
N SER A 155 2.34 7.06 11.41
CA SER A 155 2.55 8.40 10.83
C SER A 155 1.74 8.60 9.55
N LEU A 156 1.72 7.58 8.69
CA LEU A 156 0.90 7.60 7.47
C LEU A 156 -0.60 7.73 7.78
N LEU A 157 -1.10 6.99 8.77
CA LEU A 157 -2.52 7.04 9.15
C LEU A 157 -2.87 8.35 9.87
N GLN A 158 -1.95 8.93 10.63
CA GLN A 158 -2.13 10.25 11.23
C GLN A 158 -2.20 11.34 10.14
N ASP A 159 -1.32 11.28 9.13
CA ASP A 159 -1.34 12.21 8.00
C ASP A 159 -2.63 12.08 7.16
N LEU A 160 -3.25 10.90 7.16
CA LEU A 160 -4.57 10.62 6.59
C LEU A 160 -5.74 11.05 7.50
N GLY A 161 -5.43 11.65 8.65
CA GLY A 161 -6.38 12.28 9.57
C GLY A 161 -7.11 11.31 10.49
N LEU A 162 -6.57 10.10 10.74
CA LEU A 162 -7.12 9.18 11.74
C LEU A 162 -6.73 9.63 13.16
N THR A 163 -7.65 9.44 14.11
CA THR A 163 -7.35 9.71 15.52
C THR A 163 -6.46 8.61 16.13
N PRO A 164 -5.66 8.90 17.17
CA PRO A 164 -4.84 7.88 17.83
C PRO A 164 -5.63 6.65 18.29
N GLN A 165 -6.88 6.81 18.75
CA GLN A 165 -7.78 5.69 19.08
C GLN A 165 -8.11 4.82 17.85
N GLN A 166 -8.43 5.44 16.72
CA GLN A 166 -8.75 4.70 15.50
C GLN A 166 -7.51 4.02 14.91
N ILE A 167 -6.34 4.62 15.08
CA ILE A 167 -5.06 4.02 14.66
C ILE A 167 -4.73 2.82 15.55
N SER A 168 -4.92 2.93 16.87
CA SER A 168 -4.68 1.83 17.80
C SER A 168 -5.57 0.62 17.50
N GLU A 169 -6.87 0.86 17.24
CA GLU A 169 -7.80 -0.21 16.87
C GLU A 169 -7.47 -0.86 15.52
N ARG A 170 -7.10 -0.06 14.51
CA ARG A 170 -6.82 -0.57 13.15
C ARG A 170 -5.50 -1.30 13.02
N LEU A 171 -4.51 -0.91 13.80
CA LEU A 171 -3.20 -1.54 13.80
C LEU A 171 -3.06 -2.60 14.87
N ASP A 172 -4.10 -2.84 15.67
CA ASP A 172 -4.05 -3.75 16.83
C ASP A 172 -2.81 -3.43 17.69
N LEU A 173 -2.74 -2.17 18.10
CA LEU A 173 -1.72 -1.59 18.98
C LEU A 173 -2.42 -0.97 20.18
N THR A 174 -1.71 -0.81 21.30
CA THR A 174 -2.26 -0.05 22.42
C THR A 174 -2.28 1.44 22.10
N LEU A 175 -3.27 2.16 22.63
CA LEU A 175 -3.36 3.62 22.49
C LEU A 175 -2.10 4.33 23.02
N GLU A 176 -1.53 3.81 24.12
CA GLU A 176 -0.29 4.30 24.70
C GLU A 176 0.90 4.18 23.73
N THR A 177 1.05 3.05 23.04
CA THR A 177 2.11 2.84 22.03
C THR A 177 1.97 3.83 20.87
N VAL A 178 0.73 4.09 20.42
CA VAL A 178 0.47 5.05 19.35
C VAL A 178 0.81 6.48 19.78
N LEU A 179 0.39 6.88 20.98
CA LEU A 179 0.69 8.22 21.51
C LEU A 179 2.19 8.41 21.73
N ASN A 180 2.88 7.45 22.33
CA ASN A 180 4.32 7.52 22.58
C ASN A 180 5.11 7.64 21.27
N TYR A 181 4.74 6.88 20.23
CA TYR A 181 5.39 6.97 18.92
C TYR A 181 5.21 8.34 18.26
N LEU A 182 3.99 8.89 18.28
CA LEU A 182 3.70 10.22 17.72
C LEU A 182 4.41 11.35 18.48
N THR A 183 4.58 11.21 19.79
CA THR A 183 5.26 12.21 20.62
C THR A 183 6.78 12.20 20.39
N GLN A 184 7.39 11.03 20.17
CA GLN A 184 8.82 10.90 19.85
C GLN A 184 9.20 11.44 18.46
N GLN A 185 8.28 11.46 17.50
CA GLN A 185 8.50 12.00 16.15
C GLN A 185 8.39 13.53 16.07
N GLN A 186 7.89 14.19 17.12
CA GLN A 186 7.72 15.66 17.19
C GLN A 186 8.87 16.39 17.90
N GLN A 187 9.89 15.66 18.38
CA GLN A 187 11.14 16.19 18.96
C GLN A 187 12.29 16.09 17.95
#